data_AF-A0A0K9GVK9-F1
#
_entry.id   AF-A0A0K9GVK9-F1
#
_cell.length_a   1.000
_cell.length_b   1.000
_cell.length_c   1.000
_cell.angle_alpha   90.00
_cell.angle_beta   90.00
_cell.angle_gamma   90.00
#
_symmetry.space_group_name_H-M   'P 1'
#
loop_
_entity.id
_entity.type
_entity.pdbx_description
1 polymer ?
#
loop_
_entity_poly.entity_id
_entity_poly.type
_entity_poly.pdbx_seq_one_letter_code
_entity_poly.pdbx_strand_id
1 'polypeptide(L)'
;MSENYEVSISNYESVINDVINKMEEVRIRFKKAAVPYVKEWMGHTARNEIKENPELAEKVGEKRLKELKSEVNALIENAASLIDVHLDNTTIWWHLNDQQDRSYYENNRIPDDIEKAIKYIFGQLGVVLSKDGFINLSSTSGQQKYKAWIESGNKYMDEKPIFPYAIIIPKEMKAIFIEYQTLIKSAQEKIKTIEALKKEQKQTEVAALWDSL
;
A
#
# COMPACT_ATOMS: atom_id res chain seq x y z
N MET A 1 40.35 21.45 -10.09
CA MET A 1 39.88 20.31 -9.27
C MET A 1 38.36 20.23 -9.12
N SER A 2 37.58 21.28 -9.43
CA SER A 2 36.09 21.26 -9.40
C SER A 2 35.45 20.25 -10.36
N GLU A 3 36.05 20.03 -11.53
CA GLU A 3 35.53 19.19 -12.62
C GLU A 3 35.29 17.72 -12.21
N ASN A 4 35.99 17.22 -11.18
CA ASN A 4 35.84 15.84 -10.71
C ASN A 4 34.60 15.64 -9.80
N TYR A 5 34.22 16.65 -9.01
CA TYR A 5 33.04 16.57 -8.15
C TYR A 5 31.75 16.60 -8.96
N GLU A 6 31.65 17.50 -9.95
CA GLU A 6 30.46 17.63 -10.80
C GLU A 6 30.17 16.35 -11.60
N VAL A 7 31.21 15.76 -12.21
CA VAL A 7 31.08 14.47 -12.93
C VAL A 7 30.63 13.36 -11.98
N SER A 8 31.22 13.28 -10.78
CA SER A 8 30.85 12.26 -9.78
C SER A 8 29.42 12.43 -9.30
N ILE A 9 28.98 13.65 -8.99
CA ILE A 9 27.61 13.97 -8.58
C ILE A 9 26.64 13.60 -9.71
N SER A 10 26.92 14.02 -10.94
CA SER A 10 26.07 13.72 -12.10
C SER A 10 25.93 12.21 -12.34
N ASN A 11 27.01 11.44 -12.15
CA ASN A 11 26.96 9.98 -12.26
C ASN A 11 26.04 9.36 -11.19
N TYR A 12 26.14 9.81 -9.93
CA TYR A 12 25.25 9.31 -8.88
C TYR A 12 23.79 9.71 -9.10
N GLU A 13 23.53 10.93 -9.59
CA GLU A 13 22.18 11.40 -9.94
C GLU A 13 21.57 10.54 -11.06
N SER A 14 22.35 10.19 -12.10
CA SER A 14 21.91 9.26 -13.14
C SER A 14 21.55 7.88 -12.57
N VAL A 15 22.38 7.33 -11.68
CA VAL A 15 22.12 6.03 -11.07
C VAL A 15 20.88 6.08 -10.16
N ILE A 16 20.62 7.19 -9.47
CA ILE A 16 19.40 7.37 -8.67
C ILE A 16 18.17 7.33 -9.58
N ASN A 17 18.20 8.00 -10.74
CA ASN A 17 17.10 7.96 -11.70
C ASN A 17 16.83 6.52 -12.18
N ASP A 18 17.87 5.74 -12.45
CA ASP A 18 17.70 4.32 -12.80
C ASP A 18 17.08 3.49 -11.67
N VAL A 19 17.44 3.79 -10.42
CA VAL A 19 16.86 3.14 -9.24
C VAL A 19 15.37 3.52 -9.08
N ILE A 20 15.01 4.78 -9.31
CA ILE A 20 13.62 5.25 -9.27
C ILE A 20 12.78 4.55 -10.35
N ASN A 21 13.31 4.39 -11.57
CA ASN A 21 12.60 3.66 -12.62
C ASN A 21 12.34 2.20 -12.22
N LYS A 22 13.33 1.53 -11.61
CA LYS A 22 13.16 0.16 -11.08
C LYS A 22 12.14 0.10 -9.93
N MET A 23 12.07 1.13 -9.10
CA MET A 23 11.09 1.22 -8.02
C MET A 23 9.66 1.25 -8.57
N GLU A 24 9.42 1.99 -9.65
CA GLU A 24 8.12 2.01 -10.33
C GLU A 24 7.78 0.64 -10.94
N GLU A 25 8.74 -0.05 -11.55
CA GLU A 25 8.54 -1.42 -12.04
C GLU A 25 8.16 -2.41 -10.91
N VAL A 26 8.81 -2.30 -9.75
CA VAL A 26 8.49 -3.10 -8.57
C VAL A 26 7.08 -2.77 -8.05
N ARG A 27 6.70 -1.50 -7.99
CA ARG A 27 5.33 -1.08 -7.62
C ARG A 27 4.29 -1.69 -8.55
N ILE A 28 4.51 -1.64 -9.86
CA ILE A 28 3.61 -2.25 -10.86
C ILE A 28 3.50 -3.77 -10.65
N ARG A 29 4.63 -4.46 -10.41
CA ARG A 29 4.63 -5.90 -10.11
C ARG A 29 3.87 -6.22 -8.82
N PHE A 30 4.06 -5.42 -7.77
CA PHE A 30 3.37 -5.60 -6.50
C PHE A 30 1.85 -5.48 -6.68
N LYS A 31 1.39 -4.44 -7.41
CA LYS A 31 -0.03 -4.26 -7.74
C LYS A 31 -0.59 -5.45 -8.52
N LYS A 32 0.14 -5.93 -9.53
CA LYS A 32 -0.24 -7.13 -10.31
C LYS A 32 -0.37 -8.38 -9.43
N ALA A 33 0.56 -8.59 -8.49
CA ALA A 33 0.51 -9.72 -7.55
C ALA A 33 -0.63 -9.59 -6.52
N ALA A 34 -1.05 -8.36 -6.18
CA ALA A 34 -2.17 -8.12 -5.27
C ALA A 34 -3.53 -8.51 -5.89
N VAL A 35 -3.69 -8.42 -7.22
CA VAL A 35 -4.97 -8.71 -7.91
C VAL A 35 -5.49 -10.13 -7.59
N PRO A 36 -4.76 -11.22 -7.89
CA PRO A 36 -5.26 -12.57 -7.61
C PRO A 36 -5.51 -12.79 -6.13
N TYR A 37 -4.67 -12.25 -5.25
CA TYR A 37 -4.85 -12.33 -3.80
C TYR A 37 -6.17 -11.69 -3.35
N VAL A 38 -6.47 -10.48 -3.82
CA VAL A 38 -7.73 -9.79 -3.51
C VAL A 38 -8.93 -10.55 -4.04
N LYS A 39 -8.87 -11.02 -5.30
CA LYS A 39 -9.96 -11.79 -5.92
C LYS A 39 -10.27 -13.07 -5.12
N GLU A 40 -9.24 -13.83 -4.78
CA GLU A 40 -9.37 -15.07 -4.00
C GLU A 40 -9.94 -14.79 -2.60
N TRP A 41 -9.38 -13.80 -1.92
CA TRP A 41 -9.82 -13.42 -0.58
C TRP A 41 -11.29 -13.01 -0.56
N MET A 42 -11.73 -12.18 -1.53
CA MET A 42 -13.11 -11.72 -1.61
C MET A 42 -14.09 -12.88 -1.84
N GLY A 43 -13.78 -13.75 -2.81
CA GLY A 43 -14.63 -14.90 -3.11
C GLY A 43 -14.73 -15.89 -1.95
N HIS A 44 -13.60 -16.16 -1.27
CA HIS A 44 -13.57 -17.05 -0.12
C HIS A 44 -14.36 -16.47 1.06
N THR A 45 -14.12 -15.19 1.37
CA THR A 45 -14.78 -14.50 2.50
C THR A 45 -16.28 -14.41 2.29
N ALA A 46 -16.74 -13.96 1.11
CA ALA A 46 -18.17 -13.89 0.81
C ALA A 46 -18.88 -15.24 0.98
N ARG A 47 -18.25 -16.31 0.49
CA ARG A 47 -18.79 -17.67 0.64
C ARG A 47 -18.87 -18.11 2.10
N ASN A 48 -17.84 -17.82 2.89
CA ASN A 48 -17.81 -18.20 4.30
C ASN A 48 -18.86 -17.42 5.10
N GLU A 49 -18.98 -16.11 4.90
CA GLU A 49 -19.98 -15.29 5.59
C GLU A 49 -21.42 -15.79 5.33
N ILE A 50 -21.74 -16.14 4.09
CA ILE A 50 -23.06 -16.71 3.75
C ILE A 50 -23.23 -18.09 4.38
N LYS A 51 -22.20 -18.94 4.33
CA LYS A 51 -22.24 -20.31 4.87
C LYS A 51 -22.37 -20.34 6.39
N GLU A 52 -21.72 -19.40 7.09
CA GLU A 52 -21.73 -19.31 8.55
C GLU A 52 -23.04 -18.71 9.10
N ASN A 53 -23.87 -18.10 8.24
CA ASN A 53 -25.16 -17.51 8.60
C ASN A 53 -26.33 -18.14 7.81
N PRO A 54 -26.59 -19.46 7.94
CA PRO A 54 -27.58 -20.18 7.12
C PRO A 54 -29.01 -19.68 7.33
N GLU A 55 -29.40 -19.31 8.56
CA GLU A 55 -30.73 -18.77 8.86
C GLU A 55 -30.98 -17.44 8.14
N LEU A 56 -29.96 -16.58 8.07
CA LEU A 56 -30.04 -15.33 7.32
C LEU A 56 -30.09 -15.59 5.82
N ALA A 57 -29.29 -16.54 5.32
CA ALA A 57 -29.29 -16.93 3.91
C ALA A 57 -30.66 -17.48 3.48
N GLU A 58 -31.30 -18.30 4.31
CA GLU A 58 -32.66 -18.79 4.07
C GLU A 58 -33.68 -17.64 4.05
N LYS A 59 -33.60 -16.71 5.00
CA LYS A 59 -34.46 -15.51 5.06
C LYS A 59 -34.29 -14.59 3.84
N VAL A 60 -33.07 -14.40 3.37
CA VAL A 60 -32.75 -13.59 2.17
C VAL A 60 -33.32 -14.26 0.91
N GLY A 61 -33.26 -15.58 0.84
CA GLY A 61 -33.84 -16.38 -0.22
C GLY A 61 -33.00 -16.46 -1.50
N GLU A 62 -33.25 -17.49 -2.31
CA GLU A 62 -32.40 -17.87 -3.45
C GLU A 62 -32.22 -16.74 -4.48
N LYS A 63 -33.30 -16.02 -4.81
CA LYS A 63 -33.26 -14.95 -5.81
C LYS A 63 -32.27 -13.85 -5.39
N ARG A 64 -32.38 -13.37 -4.15
CA ARG A 64 -31.52 -12.29 -3.66
C ARG A 64 -30.08 -12.78 -3.45
N LEU A 65 -29.87 -14.04 -3.04
CA LEU A 65 -28.53 -14.64 -2.98
C LEU A 65 -27.85 -14.71 -4.35
N LYS A 66 -28.61 -14.97 -5.44
CA LYS A 66 -28.07 -14.91 -6.81
C LYS A 66 -27.65 -13.50 -7.19
N GLU A 67 -28.45 -12.49 -6.84
CA GLU A 67 -28.10 -11.08 -7.07
C GLU A 67 -26.86 -10.68 -6.27
N LEU A 68 -26.80 -11.03 -4.98
CA LEU A 68 -25.64 -10.77 -4.12
C LEU A 68 -24.37 -11.43 -4.68
N LYS A 69 -24.46 -12.68 -5.16
CA LYS A 69 -23.33 -13.35 -5.81
C LYS A 69 -22.87 -12.60 -7.06
N SER A 70 -23.80 -12.07 -7.86
CA SER A 70 -23.45 -11.23 -9.01
C SER A 70 -22.77 -9.92 -8.60
N GLU A 71 -23.23 -9.27 -7.53
CA GLU A 71 -22.59 -8.07 -6.97
C GLU A 71 -21.16 -8.36 -6.49
N VAL A 72 -20.96 -9.49 -5.78
CA VAL A 72 -19.62 -9.94 -5.34
C VAL A 72 -18.72 -10.23 -6.54
N ASN A 73 -19.24 -10.92 -7.57
CA ASN A 73 -18.46 -11.21 -8.78
C ASN A 73 -18.08 -9.91 -9.53
N ALA A 74 -18.99 -8.94 -9.61
CA ALA A 74 -18.68 -7.65 -10.20
C ALA A 74 -17.58 -6.91 -9.42
N LEU A 75 -17.59 -6.99 -8.08
CA LEU A 75 -16.53 -6.45 -7.24
C LEU A 75 -15.19 -7.16 -7.49
N ILE A 76 -15.20 -8.49 -7.59
CA ILE A 76 -14.02 -9.31 -7.91
C ILE A 76 -13.45 -8.93 -9.27
N GLU A 77 -14.28 -8.73 -10.30
CA GLU A 77 -13.79 -8.32 -11.61
C GLU A 77 -13.17 -6.91 -11.60
N ASN A 78 -13.65 -6.04 -10.72
CA ASN A 78 -13.10 -4.69 -10.52
C ASN A 78 -11.88 -4.64 -9.59
N ALA A 79 -11.35 -5.78 -9.11
CA ALA A 79 -10.25 -5.81 -8.14
C ALA A 79 -9.00 -5.04 -8.59
N ALA A 80 -8.66 -5.07 -9.88
CA ALA A 80 -7.53 -4.31 -10.43
C ALA A 80 -7.71 -2.79 -10.24
N SER A 81 -8.91 -2.28 -10.54
CA SER A 81 -9.21 -0.85 -10.37
C SER A 81 -9.20 -0.43 -8.89
N LEU A 82 -9.70 -1.29 -7.99
CA LEU A 82 -9.62 -1.02 -6.54
C LEU A 82 -8.17 -0.97 -6.06
N ILE A 83 -7.33 -1.87 -6.57
CA ILE A 83 -5.90 -1.89 -6.27
C ILE A 83 -5.24 -0.59 -6.74
N ASP A 84 -5.54 -0.12 -7.94
CA ASP A 84 -5.03 1.16 -8.44
C ASP A 84 -5.44 2.32 -7.52
N VAL A 85 -6.74 2.45 -7.22
CA VAL A 85 -7.27 3.54 -6.36
C VAL A 85 -6.59 3.58 -4.99
N HIS A 86 -6.34 2.42 -4.37
CA HIS A 86 -5.82 2.37 -3.01
C HIS A 86 -4.28 2.30 -2.93
N LEU A 87 -3.61 1.72 -3.93
CA LEU A 87 -2.16 1.61 -3.97
C LEU A 87 -1.49 2.66 -4.87
N ASP A 88 -2.20 3.56 -5.54
CA ASP A 88 -1.58 4.70 -6.24
C ASP A 88 -1.39 5.94 -5.37
N ASN A 89 -1.67 5.83 -4.07
CA ASN A 89 -1.39 6.88 -3.11
C ASN A 89 0.12 7.19 -3.06
N THR A 90 0.49 8.44 -3.33
CA THR A 90 1.87 8.92 -3.34
C THR A 90 2.54 8.82 -1.96
N THR A 91 1.76 8.77 -0.87
CA THR A 91 2.29 8.59 0.48
C THR A 91 2.70 7.16 0.80
N ILE A 92 2.43 6.18 -0.07
CA ILE A 92 2.79 4.77 0.16
C ILE A 92 4.18 4.44 -0.38
N TRP A 93 4.60 5.12 -1.45
CA TRP A 93 5.79 4.78 -2.21
C TRP A 93 6.83 5.87 -2.07
N TRP A 94 7.93 5.55 -1.39
CA TRP A 94 9.07 6.44 -1.18
C TRP A 94 9.50 7.27 -2.41
N HIS A 95 9.58 6.66 -3.59
CA HIS A 95 10.02 7.38 -4.80
C HIS A 95 9.01 8.41 -5.33
N LEU A 96 7.78 8.41 -4.83
CA LEU A 96 6.74 9.38 -5.16
C LEU A 96 6.62 10.49 -4.09
N ASN A 97 7.29 10.32 -2.95
CA ASN A 97 7.31 11.28 -1.85
C ASN A 97 8.67 11.25 -1.13
N ASP A 98 9.54 12.19 -1.49
CA ASP A 98 10.90 12.34 -0.97
C ASP A 98 10.98 12.72 0.52
N GLN A 99 9.86 13.13 1.13
CA GLN A 99 9.79 13.52 2.55
C GLN A 99 9.54 12.35 3.51
N GLN A 100 9.35 11.14 3.00
CA GLN A 100 9.00 10.00 3.85
C GLN A 100 10.22 9.48 4.64
N ASP A 101 10.08 9.36 5.96
CA ASP A 101 11.17 8.93 6.86
C ASP A 101 11.68 7.53 6.50
N ARG A 102 13.00 7.36 6.55
CA ARG A 102 13.72 6.13 6.19
C ARG A 102 13.28 4.94 7.04
N SER A 103 13.03 5.20 8.33
CA SER A 103 12.60 4.21 9.31
C SER A 103 11.34 3.45 8.91
N TYR A 104 10.48 4.08 8.10
CA TYR A 104 9.20 3.55 7.65
C TYR A 104 9.36 2.27 6.80
N TYR A 105 10.46 2.12 6.08
CA TYR A 105 10.74 0.97 5.20
C TYR A 105 11.77 0.00 5.78
N GLU A 106 12.20 0.22 7.02
CA GLU A 106 13.15 -0.68 7.69
C GLU A 106 12.42 -1.93 8.20
N ASN A 107 13.13 -3.05 8.35
CA ASN A 107 12.68 -4.34 8.93
C ASN A 107 12.03 -5.40 8.01
N ASN A 108 12.17 -5.31 6.68
CA ASN A 108 11.68 -6.35 5.74
C ASN A 108 10.18 -6.70 5.91
N ARG A 109 9.41 -5.79 6.54
CA ARG A 109 7.96 -5.91 6.73
C ARG A 109 7.25 -5.04 5.71
N ILE A 110 6.05 -5.44 5.32
CA ILE A 110 5.10 -4.59 4.61
C ILE A 110 4.67 -3.45 5.55
N PRO A 111 4.82 -2.18 5.16
CA PRO A 111 4.40 -1.05 5.97
C PRO A 111 2.90 -1.05 6.23
N ASP A 112 2.52 -0.46 7.36
CA ASP A 112 1.14 -0.46 7.81
C ASP A 112 0.20 0.25 6.83
N ASP A 113 0.65 1.24 6.05
CA ASP A 113 -0.22 1.89 5.05
C ASP A 113 -0.53 1.01 3.85
N ILE A 114 0.40 0.12 3.44
CA ILE A 114 0.12 -0.89 2.41
C ILE A 114 -0.88 -1.91 2.95
N GLU A 115 -0.68 -2.39 4.17
CA GLU A 115 -1.61 -3.30 4.82
C GLU A 115 -3.01 -2.65 4.93
N LYS A 116 -3.06 -1.38 5.33
CA LYS A 116 -4.27 -0.58 5.47
C LYS A 116 -4.97 -0.36 4.13
N ALA A 117 -4.22 -0.04 3.07
CA ALA A 117 -4.76 0.08 1.70
C ALA A 117 -5.47 -1.21 1.27
N ILE A 118 -4.84 -2.37 1.49
CA ILE A 118 -5.46 -3.68 1.19
C ILE A 118 -6.71 -3.91 2.05
N LYS A 119 -6.69 -3.53 3.34
CA LYS A 119 -7.87 -3.65 4.21
C LYS A 119 -9.03 -2.77 3.76
N TYR A 120 -8.79 -1.61 3.14
CA TYR A 120 -9.87 -0.79 2.56
C TYR A 120 -10.47 -1.45 1.30
N ILE A 121 -9.64 -2.07 0.46
CA ILE A 121 -10.10 -2.87 -0.68
C ILE A 121 -11.01 -3.99 -0.17
N PHE A 122 -10.60 -4.70 0.89
CA PHE A 122 -11.41 -5.72 1.54
C PHE A 122 -12.70 -5.15 2.16
N GLY A 123 -12.65 -3.94 2.72
CA GLY A 123 -13.81 -3.21 3.23
C GLY A 123 -14.93 -3.03 2.20
N GLN A 124 -14.61 -2.94 0.91
CA GLN A 124 -15.61 -2.86 -0.16
C GLN A 124 -16.49 -4.11 -0.25
N LEU A 125 -15.97 -5.29 0.08
CA LEU A 125 -16.78 -6.49 0.21
C LEU A 125 -17.77 -6.37 1.38
N GLY A 126 -17.32 -5.76 2.48
CA GLY A 126 -18.17 -5.41 3.62
C GLY A 126 -19.40 -4.61 3.21
N VAL A 127 -19.22 -3.61 2.34
CA VAL A 127 -20.32 -2.81 1.77
C VAL A 127 -21.33 -3.68 1.05
N VAL A 128 -20.87 -4.56 0.17
CA VAL A 128 -21.76 -5.44 -0.60
C VAL A 128 -22.56 -6.38 0.32
N LEU A 129 -21.87 -7.05 1.25
CA LEU A 129 -22.50 -8.03 2.16
C LEU A 129 -23.41 -7.38 3.21
N SER A 130 -23.15 -6.14 3.59
CA SER A 130 -23.96 -5.41 4.58
C SER A 130 -25.39 -5.11 4.11
N LYS A 131 -25.61 -4.99 2.79
CA LYS A 131 -26.95 -4.70 2.22
C LYS A 131 -27.99 -5.75 2.60
N ASP A 132 -27.53 -7.00 2.75
CA ASP A 132 -28.35 -8.14 3.11
C ASP A 132 -28.14 -8.59 4.58
N GLY A 133 -27.41 -7.79 5.36
CA GLY A 133 -27.20 -7.99 6.80
C GLY A 133 -26.13 -9.02 7.18
N PHE A 134 -25.35 -9.54 6.22
CA PHE A 134 -24.28 -10.51 6.52
C PHE A 134 -23.10 -9.89 7.26
N ILE A 135 -22.86 -8.59 7.07
CA ILE A 135 -21.80 -7.84 7.74
C ILE A 135 -22.39 -6.59 8.39
N ASN A 136 -21.93 -6.26 9.59
CA ASN A 136 -22.25 -5.00 10.24
C ASN A 136 -21.20 -3.93 9.92
N LEU A 137 -21.66 -2.80 9.39
CA LEU A 137 -20.86 -1.59 9.16
C LEU A 137 -21.07 -0.52 10.22
N SER A 138 -21.95 -0.71 11.20
CA SER A 138 -22.19 0.31 12.23
C SER A 138 -21.23 0.19 13.42
N SER A 139 -20.72 1.33 13.87
CA SER A 139 -19.90 1.47 15.09
C SER A 139 -20.72 1.38 16.40
N THR A 140 -22.05 1.29 16.31
CA THR A 140 -22.95 1.20 17.46
C THR A 140 -22.75 -0.10 18.23
N SER A 141 -22.13 0.05 19.40
CA SER A 141 -21.86 -0.97 20.40
C SER A 141 -23.14 -1.70 20.83
N GLY A 142 -23.40 -2.83 20.19
CA GLY A 142 -24.31 -3.87 20.65
C GLY A 142 -23.60 -5.20 20.49
N GLN A 143 -23.70 -6.07 21.50
CA GLN A 143 -23.05 -7.38 21.63
C GLN A 143 -22.95 -8.13 20.29
N GLN A 144 -21.83 -7.98 19.59
CA GLN A 144 -21.56 -8.72 18.37
C GLN A 144 -20.23 -9.45 18.49
N LYS A 145 -20.23 -10.69 18.00
CA LYS A 145 -19.10 -11.62 18.02
C LYS A 145 -17.90 -11.13 17.19
N TYR A 146 -18.09 -10.11 16.34
CA TYR A 146 -17.10 -9.61 15.38
C TYR A 146 -16.97 -8.08 15.43
N LYS A 147 -15.78 -7.56 15.12
CA LYS A 147 -15.55 -6.12 14.96
C LYS A 147 -16.31 -5.59 13.74
N ALA A 148 -16.89 -4.40 13.85
CA ALA A 148 -17.49 -3.70 12.72
C ALA A 148 -16.45 -3.46 11.62
N TRP A 149 -16.86 -3.61 10.36
CA TRP A 149 -15.99 -3.40 9.20
C TRP A 149 -15.89 -1.92 8.84
N ILE A 150 -15.56 -1.09 9.84
CA ILE A 150 -15.54 0.34 9.69
C ILE A 150 -14.39 0.96 10.47
N GLU A 151 -13.70 1.89 9.83
CA GLU A 151 -12.70 2.69 10.51
C GLU A 151 -13.44 3.70 11.37
N SER A 152 -13.36 3.54 12.69
CA SER A 152 -13.84 4.56 13.62
C SER A 152 -12.87 5.74 13.57
N GLY A 153 -13.15 6.68 12.66
CA GLY A 153 -12.65 8.04 12.80
C GLY A 153 -13.33 8.72 13.98
N ASN A 154 -12.72 9.78 14.51
CA ASN A 154 -13.44 10.72 15.39
C ASN A 154 -14.84 10.99 14.79
N LYS A 155 -15.87 11.06 15.65
CA LYS A 155 -17.33 11.17 15.40
C LYS A 155 -17.84 12.13 14.29
N TYR A 156 -16.93 12.81 13.59
CA TYR A 156 -17.11 13.89 12.63
C TYR A 156 -16.48 13.64 11.25
N MET A 157 -15.89 12.47 10.98
CA MET A 157 -15.41 12.10 9.64
C MET A 157 -16.18 10.92 9.06
N ASP A 158 -16.40 10.96 7.74
CA ASP A 158 -17.06 9.91 6.95
C ASP A 158 -16.46 8.54 7.29
N GLU A 159 -17.29 7.68 7.87
CA GLU A 159 -16.88 6.35 8.29
C GLU A 159 -16.49 5.52 7.04
N LYS A 160 -15.22 5.08 6.96
CA LYS A 160 -14.71 4.32 5.80
C LYS A 160 -14.78 2.82 6.03
N PRO A 161 -15.37 2.03 5.13
CA PRO A 161 -15.39 0.57 5.25
C PRO A 161 -13.96 0.00 5.25
N ILE A 162 -13.60 -0.77 6.27
CA ILE A 162 -12.28 -1.39 6.40
C ILE A 162 -12.40 -2.79 7.00
N PHE A 163 -11.62 -3.74 6.49
CA PHE A 163 -11.52 -5.05 7.13
C PHE A 163 -10.80 -4.92 8.49
N PRO A 164 -11.40 -5.35 9.61
CA PRO A 164 -10.93 -4.95 10.94
C PRO A 164 -9.86 -5.88 11.54
N TYR A 165 -9.51 -6.97 10.86
CA TYR A 165 -8.55 -7.96 11.34
C TYR A 165 -7.20 -7.82 10.65
N ALA A 166 -6.16 -8.41 11.25
CA ALA A 166 -4.86 -8.54 10.61
C ALA A 166 -4.98 -9.39 9.33
N ILE A 167 -4.20 -9.05 8.31
CA ILE A 167 -4.18 -9.79 7.04
C ILE A 167 -2.84 -10.48 6.86
N ILE A 168 -2.87 -11.67 6.26
CA ILE A 168 -1.66 -12.41 5.92
C ILE A 168 -1.30 -12.05 4.48
N ILE A 169 -0.27 -11.22 4.31
CA ILE A 169 0.25 -10.89 2.98
C ILE A 169 0.96 -12.13 2.38
N PRO A 170 0.63 -12.52 1.13
CA PRO A 170 1.28 -13.63 0.43
C PRO A 170 2.80 -13.50 0.36
N LYS A 171 3.50 -14.65 0.36
CA LYS A 171 4.97 -14.69 0.27
C LYS A 171 5.51 -14.00 -0.98
N GLU A 172 4.83 -14.15 -2.10
CA GLU A 172 5.19 -13.50 -3.37
C GLU A 172 5.17 -11.97 -3.25
N MET A 173 4.08 -11.40 -2.75
CA MET A 173 3.97 -9.96 -2.51
C MET A 173 5.04 -9.46 -1.53
N LYS A 174 5.34 -10.23 -0.47
CA LYS A 174 6.44 -9.91 0.46
C LYS A 174 7.80 -9.91 -0.25
N ALA A 175 8.07 -10.87 -1.11
CA ALA A 175 9.33 -10.94 -1.85
C ALA A 175 9.51 -9.73 -2.78
N ILE A 176 8.46 -9.36 -3.51
CA ILE A 176 8.45 -8.16 -4.37
C ILE A 176 8.71 -6.91 -3.53
N PHE A 177 8.10 -6.81 -2.34
CA PHE A 177 8.31 -5.65 -1.48
C PHE A 177 9.72 -5.59 -0.87
N ILE A 178 10.34 -6.73 -0.55
CA ILE A 178 11.73 -6.77 -0.10
C ILE A 178 12.68 -6.28 -1.21
N GLU A 179 12.38 -6.57 -2.48
CA GLU A 179 13.08 -5.98 -3.62
C GLU A 179 12.96 -4.45 -3.61
N TYR A 180 11.75 -3.92 -3.41
CA TYR A 180 11.50 -2.48 -3.27
C TYR A 180 12.35 -1.86 -2.14
N GLN A 181 12.36 -2.49 -0.96
CA GLN A 181 13.16 -2.03 0.20
C GLN A 181 14.67 -2.01 -0.10
N THR A 182 15.15 -2.95 -0.91
CA THR A 182 16.55 -3.00 -1.33
C THR A 182 16.88 -1.83 -2.25
N LEU A 183 15.97 -1.48 -3.16
CA LEU A 183 16.13 -0.30 -4.01
C LEU A 183 16.15 0.99 -3.17
N ILE A 184 15.28 1.11 -2.16
CA ILE A 184 15.27 2.28 -1.25
C ILE A 184 16.63 2.46 -0.60
N LYS A 185 17.19 1.39 -0.03
CA LYS A 185 18.52 1.43 0.60
C LYS A 185 19.60 1.89 -0.39
N SER A 186 19.60 1.34 -1.59
CA SER A 186 20.54 1.72 -2.66
C SER A 186 20.42 3.19 -3.07
N ALA A 187 19.20 3.72 -3.22
CA ALA A 187 18.98 5.14 -3.52
C ALA A 187 19.48 6.03 -2.38
N GLN A 188 19.14 5.68 -1.14
CA GLN A 188 19.53 6.46 0.04
C GLN A 188 21.03 6.51 0.26
N GLU A 189 21.75 5.41 0.03
CA GLU A 189 23.22 5.38 0.07
C GLU A 189 23.83 6.36 -0.92
N LYS A 190 23.28 6.43 -2.15
CA LYS A 190 23.77 7.35 -3.18
C LYS A 190 23.46 8.81 -2.87
N ILE A 191 22.26 9.08 -2.32
CA ILE A 191 21.88 10.42 -1.86
C ILE A 191 22.86 10.92 -0.79
N LYS A 192 23.20 10.08 0.19
CA LYS A 192 24.21 10.41 1.22
C LYS A 192 25.58 10.71 0.60
N THR A 193 26.00 9.95 -0.40
CA THR A 193 27.27 10.20 -1.11
C THR A 193 27.25 11.54 -1.84
N ILE A 194 26.16 11.88 -2.53
CA ILE A 194 26.00 13.18 -3.19
C ILE A 194 26.06 14.32 -2.16
N GLU A 195 25.37 14.19 -1.02
CA GLU A 195 25.40 15.19 0.05
C GLU A 195 26.82 15.40 0.59
N ALA A 196 27.58 14.31 0.78
CA ALA A 196 28.98 14.37 1.21
C ALA A 196 29.87 15.07 0.16
N LEU A 197 29.75 14.70 -1.11
CA LEU A 197 30.50 15.34 -2.21
C LEU A 197 30.19 16.83 -2.34
N LYS A 198 28.91 17.22 -2.26
CA LYS A 198 28.49 18.64 -2.28
C LYS A 198 29.09 19.43 -1.10
N LYS A 199 29.18 18.81 0.07
CA LYS A 199 29.80 19.42 1.25
C LYS A 199 31.31 19.60 1.06
N GLU A 200 32.00 18.58 0.56
CA GLU A 200 33.45 18.59 0.33
C GLU A 200 33.83 19.61 -0.77
N GLN A 201 33.06 19.65 -1.87
CA GLN A 201 33.19 20.65 -2.92
C GLN A 201 33.12 22.07 -2.33
N LYS A 202 32.08 22.35 -1.55
CA LYS A 202 31.90 23.67 -0.90
C LYS A 202 33.06 24.03 0.04
N GLN A 203 33.57 23.06 0.81
CA GLN A 203 34.73 23.27 1.68
C GLN A 203 35.99 23.62 0.88
N THR A 204 36.21 22.92 -0.24
CA THR A 204 37.35 23.14 -1.13
C THR A 204 37.28 24.50 -1.81
N GLU A 205 36.09 24.89 -2.29
CA GLU A 205 35.84 26.20 -2.91
C GLU A 205 36.08 27.36 -1.92
N VAL A 206 35.61 27.24 -0.67
CA VAL A 206 35.83 28.25 0.37
C VAL A 206 37.30 28.36 0.75
N ALA A 207 38.02 27.24 0.88
CA ALA A 207 39.46 27.25 1.15
C ALA A 207 40.25 27.91 0.01
N ALA A 208 39.96 27.54 -1.24
CA ALA A 208 40.62 28.14 -2.40
C ALA A 208 40.34 29.65 -2.52
N LEU A 209 39.14 30.10 -2.16
CA LEU A 209 38.81 31.53 -2.10
C LEU A 209 39.66 32.24 -1.03
N TRP A 210 39.76 31.68 0.17
CA TRP A 210 40.58 32.24 1.25
C TRP A 210 42.05 32.36 0.86
N ASP A 211 42.62 31.31 0.26
CA ASP A 211 44.02 31.29 -0.19
C ASP A 211 44.30 32.27 -1.34
N SER A 212 43.26 32.76 -2.02
CA SER A 212 43.37 33.71 -3.14
C SER A 212 43.28 35.19 -2.73
N LEU A 213 42.94 35.49 -1.48
CA LEU A 213 42.84 36.85 -0.92
C LEU A 213 44.18 37.34 -0.37
#